data_AF-A0A813NRJ2-F1
#
_entry.id   AF-A0A813NRJ2-F1
#
_cell.length_a   1.000
_cell.length_b   1.000
_cell.length_c   1.000
_cell.angle_alpha   90.00
_cell.angle_beta   90.00
_cell.angle_gamma   90.00
#
_symmetry.space_group_name_H-M   'P 1'
#
loop_
_entity.id
_entity.type
_entity.pdbx_description
1 polymer ?
#
loop_
_entity_poly.entity_id
_entity_poly.type
_entity_poly.pdbx_seq_one_letter_code
_entity_poly.pdbx_strand_id
1 'polypeptide(L)'
;MYFQVQAKYDVEQAQEALQWISDLTGEQFDTNGQKDNFYQQLRDGRKLCQLMNALNPNSIPKINSGENSFKLMENISKFAAAAKSYGLSDAETFQTVDLFEQMNLHQVCLCLHALGRKAQKKGLSGLGPKEAEKNERNFSAETLNQGNSIIGGQLGFNKGIAKS
;
A
#
# COMPACT_ATOMS: atom_id res chain seq x y z
N MET A 1 35.58 -2.53 12.36
CA MET A 1 35.12 -2.50 10.96
C MET A 1 33.62 -2.81 10.99
N TYR A 2 32.78 -1.78 10.95
CA TYR A 2 31.32 -1.97 10.95
C TYR A 2 30.90 -2.45 9.57
N PHE A 3 30.44 -3.69 9.46
CA PHE A 3 29.76 -4.17 8.26
C PHE A 3 28.44 -3.39 8.14
N GLN A 4 28.40 -2.36 7.31
CA GLN A 4 27.14 -1.79 6.87
C GLN A 4 26.47 -2.83 5.98
N VAL A 5 25.65 -3.70 6.58
CA VAL A 5 24.66 -4.45 5.83
C VAL A 5 23.75 -3.41 5.21
N GLN A 6 23.91 -3.13 3.92
CA GLN A 6 22.88 -2.42 3.17
C GLN A 6 21.66 -3.34 3.16
N ALA A 7 20.71 -3.04 4.04
CA ALA A 7 19.49 -3.81 4.15
C ALA A 7 18.74 -3.74 2.82
N LYS A 8 18.37 -4.91 2.30
CA LYS A 8 17.77 -5.06 0.98
C LYS A 8 16.25 -4.92 1.11
N TYR A 9 15.61 -4.45 0.04
CA TYR A 9 14.16 -4.45 -0.06
C TYR A 9 13.60 -5.86 0.15
N ASP A 10 12.60 -5.98 1.01
CA ASP A 10 11.97 -7.25 1.39
C ASP A 10 10.51 -7.24 0.92
N VAL A 11 10.17 -8.20 0.06
CA VAL A 11 8.87 -8.29 -0.60
C VAL A 11 7.77 -8.66 0.40
N GLU A 12 8.08 -9.52 1.36
CA GLU A 12 7.09 -9.98 2.33
C GLU A 12 6.72 -8.85 3.28
N GLN A 13 7.73 -8.14 3.81
CA GLN A 13 7.50 -6.96 4.65
C GLN A 13 6.74 -5.85 3.91
N ALA A 14 7.03 -5.66 2.63
CA ALA A 14 6.32 -4.67 1.81
C ALA A 14 4.85 -5.07 1.60
N GLN A 15 4.57 -6.35 1.35
CA GLN A 15 3.20 -6.86 1.24
C GLN A 15 2.43 -6.66 2.54
N GLU A 16 3.01 -7.00 3.69
CA GLU A 16 2.38 -6.78 5.00
C GLU A 16 2.05 -5.29 5.22
N ALA A 17 2.96 -4.40 4.81
CA ALA A 17 2.74 -2.96 4.93
C ALA A 17 1.59 -2.46 4.04
N LEU A 18 1.49 -2.93 2.79
CA LEU A 18 0.39 -2.58 1.90
C LEU A 18 -0.95 -3.13 2.40
N GLN A 19 -0.98 -4.37 2.90
CA GLN A 19 -2.18 -4.97 3.49
C GLN A 19 -2.65 -4.19 4.72
N TRP A 20 -1.72 -3.79 5.59
CA TRP A 20 -2.04 -2.98 6.76
C TRP A 20 -2.60 -1.60 6.38
N ILE A 21 -2.05 -0.96 5.34
CA ILE A 21 -2.61 0.29 4.81
C ILE A 21 -4.04 0.06 4.32
N SER A 22 -4.27 -0.98 3.52
CA SER A 22 -5.58 -1.31 2.97
C SER A 22 -6.63 -1.55 4.06
N ASP A 23 -6.27 -2.29 5.11
CA ASP A 23 -7.13 -2.58 6.26
C ASP A 23 -7.51 -1.30 7.02
N LEU A 24 -6.53 -0.46 7.36
CA LEU A 24 -6.77 0.75 8.15
C LEU A 24 -7.47 1.87 7.38
N THR A 25 -7.23 2.00 6.07
CA THR A 25 -7.89 3.02 5.26
C THR A 25 -9.24 2.55 4.73
N GLY A 26 -9.51 1.25 4.75
CA GLY A 26 -10.67 0.63 4.10
C GLY A 26 -10.60 0.66 2.57
N GLU A 27 -9.46 1.05 1.98
CA GLU A 27 -9.28 1.15 0.53
C GLU A 27 -8.76 -0.16 -0.03
N GLN A 28 -9.41 -0.67 -1.07
CA GLN A 28 -9.00 -1.90 -1.75
C GLN A 28 -8.08 -1.57 -2.93
N PHE A 29 -6.86 -2.11 -2.93
CA PHE A 29 -5.87 -1.94 -3.99
C PHE A 29 -4.93 -3.15 -4.06
N ASP A 30 -4.06 -3.21 -5.07
CA ASP A 30 -3.09 -4.31 -5.19
C ASP A 30 -2.06 -4.26 -4.07
N THR A 31 -2.10 -5.25 -3.18
CA THR A 31 -1.23 -5.32 -1.99
C THR A 31 0.01 -6.17 -2.22
N ASN A 32 0.29 -6.57 -3.46
CA ASN A 32 1.48 -7.34 -3.78
C ASN A 32 2.76 -6.58 -3.38
N GLY A 33 3.64 -7.22 -2.61
CA GLY A 33 4.88 -6.61 -2.14
C GLY A 33 5.98 -6.46 -3.20
N GLN A 34 5.72 -6.71 -4.49
CA GLN A 34 6.70 -6.43 -5.54
C GLN A 34 7.11 -4.95 -5.52
N LYS A 35 8.41 -4.69 -5.72
CA LYS A 35 8.99 -3.35 -5.61
C LYS A 35 8.29 -2.29 -6.48
N ASP A 36 7.96 -2.64 -7.73
CA ASP A 36 7.24 -1.74 -8.64
C ASP A 36 5.84 -1.45 -8.13
N ASN A 37 5.07 -2.48 -7.76
CA ASN A 37 3.73 -2.28 -7.21
C ASN A 37 3.76 -1.43 -5.93
N PHE A 38 4.65 -1.75 -4.98
CA PHE A 38 4.81 -0.96 -3.75
C PHE A 38 5.08 0.52 -4.05
N TYR A 39 5.93 0.82 -5.04
CA TYR A 39 6.12 2.19 -5.50
C TYR A 39 4.85 2.78 -6.11
N GLN A 40 4.20 2.09 -7.05
CA GLN A 40 2.98 2.59 -7.71
C GLN A 40 1.85 2.87 -6.72
N GLN A 41 1.71 2.07 -5.66
CA GLN A 41 0.65 2.27 -4.67
C GLN A 41 0.90 3.47 -3.74
N LEU A 42 2.16 3.88 -3.53
CA LEU A 42 2.53 4.87 -2.52
C LEU A 42 3.09 6.17 -3.11
N ARG A 43 3.52 6.19 -4.38
CA ARG A 43 4.22 7.31 -5.05
C ARG A 43 3.49 8.66 -5.01
N ASP A 44 2.16 8.67 -4.93
CA ASP A 44 1.36 9.89 -4.88
C ASP A 44 1.19 10.44 -3.45
N GLY A 45 1.56 9.65 -2.44
CA GLY A 45 1.53 9.98 -1.03
C GLY A 45 0.13 10.04 -0.40
N ARG A 46 -0.97 9.85 -1.14
CA ARG A 46 -2.33 9.95 -0.56
C ARG A 46 -2.63 8.81 0.40
N LYS A 47 -2.31 7.56 0.02
CA LYS A 47 -2.50 6.39 0.88
C LYS A 47 -1.74 6.50 2.20
N LEU A 48 -0.52 7.05 2.14
CA LEU A 48 0.29 7.37 3.31
C LEU A 48 -0.39 8.41 4.20
N CYS A 49 -0.90 9.50 3.63
CA CYS A 49 -1.63 10.51 4.38
C CYS A 49 -2.93 9.97 5.00
N GLN A 50 -3.68 9.15 4.27
CA GLN A 50 -4.89 8.48 4.75
C GLN A 50 -4.57 7.55 5.93
N LEU A 51 -3.50 6.76 5.83
CA LEU A 51 -3.01 5.92 6.93
C LEU A 51 -2.76 6.76 8.19
N MET A 52 -2.08 7.90 8.07
CA MET A 52 -1.85 8.77 9.23
C MET A 52 -3.15 9.32 9.82
N ASN A 53 -4.13 9.67 8.99
CA ASN A 53 -5.43 10.14 9.46
C ASN A 53 -6.25 9.02 10.12
N ALA A 54 -6.09 7.76 9.70
CA ALA A 54 -6.70 6.61 10.36
C ALA A 54 -6.08 6.35 11.75
N LEU A 55 -4.76 6.55 11.88
CA LEU A 55 -4.03 6.37 13.15
C LEU A 55 -4.17 7.56 14.11
N ASN A 56 -4.30 8.77 13.57
CA ASN A 56 -4.44 10.02 14.30
C ASN A 56 -5.40 10.95 13.54
N PRO A 57 -6.68 10.99 13.94
CA PRO A 57 -7.70 11.77 13.24
C PRO A 57 -7.26 13.23 13.04
N ASN A 58 -7.48 13.75 11.83
CA ASN A 58 -7.13 15.13 11.43
C ASN A 58 -5.62 15.46 11.47
N SER A 59 -4.72 14.48 11.52
CA SER A 59 -3.26 14.74 11.49
C SER A 59 -2.80 15.42 10.20
N ILE A 60 -3.46 15.14 9.07
CA ILE A 60 -3.19 15.71 7.75
C ILE A 60 -4.53 16.13 7.14
N PRO A 61 -5.02 17.36 7.43
CA PRO A 61 -6.38 17.77 7.05
C PRO A 61 -6.54 17.99 5.54
N LYS A 62 -5.44 18.30 4.83
CA LYS A 62 -5.46 18.57 3.39
C LYS A 62 -4.50 17.65 2.64
N ILE A 63 -5.08 16.64 2.00
CA ILE A 63 -4.39 15.73 1.09
C ILE A 63 -4.51 16.28 -0.33
N ASN A 64 -3.39 16.47 -1.02
CA ASN A 64 -3.40 16.96 -2.38
C ASN A 64 -3.87 15.88 -3.36
N SER A 65 -4.59 16.32 -4.38
CA SER A 65 -5.03 15.50 -5.50
C SER A 65 -4.47 15.99 -6.83
N GLY A 66 -4.48 15.11 -7.83
CA GLY A 66 -3.93 15.33 -9.19
C GLY A 66 -2.56 14.68 -9.39
N GLU A 67 -1.94 14.97 -10.54
CA GLU A 67 -0.68 14.36 -11.00
C GLU A 67 0.52 15.30 -10.91
N ASN A 68 0.33 16.53 -10.41
CA ASN A 68 1.41 17.50 -10.30
C ASN A 68 2.48 17.03 -9.30
N SER A 69 3.72 16.87 -9.75
CA SER A 69 4.84 16.36 -8.96
C SER A 69 5.04 17.07 -7.63
N PHE A 70 4.90 18.40 -7.58
CA PHE A 70 5.02 19.17 -6.34
C PHE A 70 3.95 18.78 -5.31
N LYS A 71 2.73 18.53 -5.78
CA LYS A 71 1.61 18.08 -4.91
C LYS A 71 1.85 16.68 -4.35
N LEU A 72 2.41 15.77 -5.16
CA LEU A 72 2.74 14.41 -4.74
C LEU A 72 3.85 14.42 -3.69
N MET A 73 4.93 15.16 -3.97
CA MET A 73 6.04 15.37 -3.02
C MET A 73 5.56 16.02 -1.71
N GLU A 74 4.62 16.98 -1.79
CA GLU A 74 4.04 17.60 -0.60
C GLU A 74 3.24 16.60 0.25
N ASN A 75 2.48 15.68 -0.37
CA ASN A 75 1.80 14.61 0.38
C ASN A 75 2.80 13.72 1.12
N ILE A 76 3.87 13.29 0.44
CA ILE A 76 4.92 12.46 1.05
C ILE A 76 5.57 13.18 2.23
N SER A 77 5.89 14.47 2.07
CA SER A 77 6.48 15.29 3.13
C SER A 77 5.52 15.45 4.33
N LYS A 78 4.22 15.67 4.08
CA LYS A 78 3.18 15.74 5.13
C LYS A 78 3.11 14.43 5.92
N PHE A 79 3.15 13.29 5.24
CA PHE A 79 3.21 11.99 5.91
C PHE A 79 4.44 11.88 6.82
N ALA A 80 5.64 12.18 6.29
CA ALA A 80 6.87 12.07 7.06
C ALA A 80 6.84 12.97 8.31
N ALA A 81 6.35 14.20 8.19
CA ALA A 81 6.18 15.12 9.32
C ALA A 81 5.17 14.58 10.34
N ALA A 82 4.02 14.08 9.89
CA ALA A 82 3.00 13.50 10.77
C ALA A 82 3.51 12.25 11.50
N ALA A 83 4.28 11.39 10.83
CA ALA A 83 4.90 10.21 11.44
C ALA A 83 5.89 10.59 12.55
N LYS A 84 6.70 11.65 12.34
CA LYS A 84 7.57 12.20 13.41
C LYS A 84 6.75 12.70 14.60
N SER A 85 5.71 13.50 14.35
CA SER A 85 4.80 13.97 15.41
C SER A 85 4.07 12.83 16.12
N TYR A 86 3.84 11.71 15.44
CA TYR A 86 3.24 10.52 16.03
C TYR A 86 4.21 9.76 16.97
N GLY A 87 5.52 10.05 16.86
CA GLY A 87 6.56 9.59 17.77
C GLY A 87 7.64 8.71 17.14
N LEU A 88 7.80 8.72 15.81
CA LEU A 88 8.94 8.10 15.13
C LEU A 88 10.17 9.01 15.21
N SER A 89 11.35 8.42 15.32
CA SER A 89 12.62 9.14 15.21
C SER A 89 12.99 9.44 13.76
N ASP A 90 13.89 10.40 13.53
CA ASP A 90 14.38 10.72 12.18
C ASP A 90 14.94 9.49 11.45
N ALA A 91 15.65 8.63 12.18
CA ALA A 91 16.22 7.37 11.66
C ALA A 91 15.16 6.33 11.27
N GLU A 92 13.96 6.41 11.85
CA GLU A 92 12.83 5.54 11.51
C GLU A 92 11.96 6.13 10.39
N THR A 93 12.14 7.41 10.03
CA THR A 93 11.42 8.05 8.92
C THR A 93 12.19 7.96 7.60
N PHE A 94 11.62 8.49 6.52
CA PHE A 94 12.24 8.55 5.20
C PHE A 94 12.11 9.96 4.60
N GLN A 95 12.96 10.27 3.62
CA GLN A 95 12.97 11.52 2.87
C GLN A 95 12.10 11.41 1.62
N THR A 96 11.54 12.52 1.14
CA THR A 96 10.66 12.51 -0.05
C THR A 96 11.27 11.80 -1.26
N VAL A 97 12.57 11.98 -1.50
CA VAL A 97 13.31 11.35 -2.62
C VAL A 97 13.45 9.83 -2.49
N ASP A 98 13.43 9.29 -1.26
CA ASP A 98 13.50 7.84 -1.02
C ASP A 98 12.33 7.10 -1.67
N LEU A 99 11.15 7.74 -1.66
CA LEU A 99 9.94 7.24 -2.30
C LEU A 99 9.79 7.80 -3.72
N PHE A 100 9.77 9.13 -3.88
CA PHE A 100 9.40 9.77 -5.14
C PHE A 100 10.35 9.41 -6.29
N GLU A 101 11.66 9.38 -6.02
CA GLU A 101 12.71 9.00 -6.98
C GLU A 101 13.19 7.56 -6.77
N GLN A 102 12.53 6.80 -5.90
CA GLN A 102 12.86 5.41 -5.57
C GLN A 102 14.29 5.20 -5.06
N MET A 103 14.90 6.23 -4.45
CA MET A 103 16.28 6.14 -3.94
C MET A 103 16.42 5.07 -2.85
N ASN A 104 15.38 4.87 -2.02
CA ASN A 104 15.43 3.91 -0.92
C ASN A 104 14.03 3.43 -0.47
N LEU A 105 13.39 2.60 -1.28
CA LEU A 105 12.10 1.99 -0.93
C LEU A 105 12.17 1.07 0.30
N HIS A 106 13.36 0.56 0.66
CA HIS A 106 13.53 -0.21 1.88
C HIS A 106 13.28 0.66 3.13
N GLN A 107 13.82 1.89 3.16
CA GLN A 107 13.57 2.83 4.26
C GLN A 107 12.09 3.21 4.38
N VAL A 108 11.37 3.31 3.26
CA VAL A 108 9.91 3.53 3.26
C VAL A 108 9.19 2.36 3.94
N CYS A 109 9.56 1.12 3.61
CA CYS A 109 9.01 -0.07 4.26
C CYS A 109 9.30 -0.11 5.76
N LEU A 110 10.56 0.15 6.15
CA LEU A 110 10.96 0.20 7.57
C LEU A 110 10.17 1.24 8.36
N CYS A 111 9.91 2.41 7.77
CA CYS A 111 9.10 3.46 8.37
C CYS A 111 7.67 2.99 8.65
N LEU A 112 7.03 2.32 7.69
CA LEU A 112 5.67 1.78 7.86
C LEU A 112 5.62 0.73 8.99
N HIS A 113 6.62 -0.15 9.06
CA HIS A 113 6.75 -1.12 10.14
C HIS A 113 7.00 -0.46 11.50
N ALA A 114 7.85 0.56 11.57
CA ALA A 114 8.06 1.34 12.78
C ALA A 114 6.79 2.05 13.25
N LEU A 115 6.02 2.61 12.31
CA LEU A 115 4.73 3.22 12.55
C LEU A 115 3.70 2.20 13.06
N GLY A 116 3.64 1.01 12.47
CA GLY A 116 2.81 -0.09 12.94
C GLY A 116 3.11 -0.50 14.39
N ARG A 117 4.40 -0.64 14.74
CA ARG A 117 4.82 -0.92 16.13
C ARG A 117 4.43 0.22 17.09
N LYS A 118 4.55 1.48 16.66
CA LYS A 118 4.13 2.66 17.46
C LYS A 118 2.61 2.69 17.64
N ALA A 119 1.84 2.34 16.62
CA ALA A 119 0.38 2.23 16.68
C ALA A 119 -0.07 1.15 17.67
N GLN A 120 0.55 -0.04 17.65
CA GLN A 120 0.27 -1.11 18.63
C GLN A 120 0.50 -0.66 20.07
N LYS A 121 1.60 0.06 20.34
CA LYS A 121 1.89 0.61 21.67
C LYS A 121 0.85 1.62 22.17
N LYS A 122 0.10 2.24 21.25
CA LYS A 122 -1.02 3.15 21.55
C LYS A 122 -2.39 2.44 21.56
N GLY A 123 -2.42 1.11 21.46
CA GLY A 123 -3.64 0.30 21.50
C GLY A 123 -4.38 0.17 20.17
N LEU A 124 -3.86 0.73 19.08
CA LEU A 124 -4.48 0.66 17.75
C LEU A 124 -4.08 -0.61 17.00
N SER A 125 -4.82 -0.96 15.94
CA SER A 125 -4.40 -1.98 14.98
C SER A 125 -3.10 -1.54 14.33
N GLY A 126 -2.04 -2.34 14.49
CA GLY A 126 -0.74 -2.04 13.92
C GLY A 126 -0.15 -3.27 13.25
N LEU A 127 0.93 -3.04 12.53
CA LEU A 127 1.57 -4.00 11.63
C LEU A 127 2.29 -5.12 12.42
N GLY A 128 1.89 -6.38 12.20
CA GLY A 128 2.35 -7.58 12.91
C GLY A 128 1.19 -8.52 13.25
N PRO A 129 1.42 -9.68 13.93
CA PRO A 129 0.39 -10.68 14.17
C PRO A 129 -0.68 -10.15 15.14
N LYS A 130 -1.70 -9.51 14.59
CA LYS A 130 -3.01 -9.31 15.22
C LYS A 130 -3.99 -10.21 14.47
N GLU A 131 -4.70 -11.03 15.24
CA GLU A 131 -5.71 -11.98 14.77
C GLU A 131 -6.62 -11.29 13.77
N ALA A 132 -6.56 -11.76 12.52
CA ALA A 132 -7.31 -11.22 11.41
C ALA A 132 -8.80 -11.41 11.70
N GLU A 133 -9.49 -10.37 12.17
CA GLU A 133 -10.93 -10.32 12.07
C GLU A 133 -11.26 -10.18 10.59
N LYS A 134 -11.55 -11.35 10.03
CA LYS A 134 -12.03 -11.71 8.70
C LYS A 134 -12.90 -10.62 8.06
N ASN A 135 -12.28 -9.60 7.46
CA ASN A 135 -13.00 -8.76 6.50
C ASN A 135 -13.18 -9.58 5.22
N GLU A 136 -14.40 -10.03 4.98
CA GLU A 136 -14.77 -10.91 3.89
C GLU A 136 -14.41 -10.27 2.56
N ARG A 137 -13.38 -10.83 1.92
CA ARG A 137 -12.80 -10.35 0.65
C ARG A 137 -13.78 -10.59 -0.49
N ASN A 138 -14.67 -9.65 -0.74
CA ASN A 138 -15.40 -9.60 -1.99
C ASN A 138 -14.49 -8.97 -3.06
N PHE A 139 -13.54 -9.76 -3.58
CA PHE A 139 -12.91 -9.43 -4.85
C PHE A 139 -14.00 -9.46 -5.91
N SER A 140 -14.55 -8.30 -6.26
CA SER A 140 -15.35 -8.17 -7.47
C SER A 140 -14.42 -8.50 -8.63
N ALA A 141 -14.66 -9.65 -9.26
CA ALA A 141 -13.96 -10.16 -10.43
C ALA A 141 -14.28 -9.34 -11.69
N GLU A 142 -14.10 -8.01 -11.63
CA GLU A 142 -14.39 -7.08 -12.73
C GLU A 142 -13.11 -6.36 -13.17
N THR A 143 -12.05 -7.12 -13.45
CA THR A 143 -10.94 -6.63 -14.28
C THR A 143 -10.38 -7.80 -15.10
N LEU A 144 -11.26 -8.43 -15.88
CA LEU A 144 -10.90 -9.27 -17.03
C LEU A 144 -11.87 -8.98 -18.17
N ASN A 145 -12.01 -7.72 -18.54
CA ASN A 145 -12.72 -7.39 -19.76
C ASN A 145 -12.15 -6.12 -20.38
N GLN A 146 -11.04 -6.27 -21.09
CA GLN A 146 -10.74 -5.42 -22.23
C GLN A 146 -9.67 -6.08 -23.09
N GLY A 147 -10.09 -6.57 -24.26
CA GLY A 147 -9.19 -6.78 -25.39
C GLY A 147 -9.15 -8.16 -26.02
N ASN A 148 -10.27 -8.87 -26.19
CA ASN A 148 -10.29 -9.89 -27.26
C ASN A 148 -11.70 -10.11 -27.87
N SER A 149 -12.05 -9.26 -28.82
CA SER A 149 -13.03 -9.50 -29.89
C SER A 149 -12.38 -8.88 -31.13
N ILE A 150 -12.19 -9.53 -32.28
CA ILE A 150 -13.17 -10.21 -33.13
C ILE A 150 -12.35 -11.05 -34.14
N ILE A 151 -12.41 -12.39 -34.13
CA ILE A 151 -12.28 -13.21 -35.36
C ILE A 151 -13.01 -14.55 -35.15
N GLY A 152 -13.95 -14.88 -36.04
CA GLY A 152 -14.32 -16.28 -36.32
C GLY A 152 -15.60 -16.80 -35.66
N GLY A 153 -16.75 -16.21 -35.97
CA GLY A 153 -18.04 -16.84 -35.68
C GLY A 153 -18.29 -18.03 -36.62
N GLN A 154 -18.07 -19.26 -36.13
CA GLN A 154 -18.80 -20.44 -36.60
C GLN A 154 -18.51 -21.63 -35.67
N LEU A 155 -19.50 -22.05 -34.87
CA LEU A 155 -19.75 -23.47 -34.60
C LEU A 155 -21.13 -23.60 -33.94
N GLY A 156 -22.08 -24.15 -34.71
CA GLY A 156 -23.42 -24.47 -34.23
C GLY A 156 -23.45 -25.77 -33.43
N PHE A 157 -24.03 -25.68 -32.25
CA PHE A 157 -24.85 -26.65 -31.52
C PHE A 157 -24.82 -28.13 -31.95
N ASN A 158 -24.34 -28.98 -31.03
CA ASN A 158 -24.87 -30.33 -30.84
C ASN A 158 -25.37 -30.46 -29.39
N LYS A 159 -26.70 -30.47 -29.23
CA LYS A 159 -27.40 -30.69 -27.97
C LYS A 159 -27.43 -32.18 -27.67
N GLY A 160 -26.89 -32.56 -26.52
CA GLY A 160 -26.76 -33.95 -26.12
C GLY A 160 -28.01 -34.56 -25.48
N ILE A 161 -27.88 -35.89 -25.41
CA ILE A 161 -28.30 -36.87 -24.40
C ILE A 161 -29.73 -37.45 -24.40
N ALA A 162 -29.74 -38.76 -24.14
CA ALA A 162 -30.75 -39.77 -24.35
C ALA A 162 -31.48 -40.20 -23.06
N LYS A 163 -32.50 -41.05 -23.28
CA LYS A 163 -33.15 -42.04 -22.39
C LYS A 163 -34.23 -41.54 -21.42
N SER A 164 -35.49 -41.91 -21.68
CA SER A 164 -36.17 -43.10 -21.09
C SER A 164 -37.50 -43.34 -21.79
#